data_AF-A0A7W9HQX1-F1
#
_entry.id   AF-A0A7W9HQX1-F1
#
_cell.length_a   1.000
_cell.length_b   1.000
_cell.length_c   1.000
_cell.angle_alpha   90.00
_cell.angle_beta   90.00
_cell.angle_gamma   90.00
#
_symmetry.space_group_name_H-M   'P 1'
#
loop_
_entity.id
_entity.type
_entity.pdbx_description
1 polymer ?
#
loop_
_entity_poly.entity_id
_entity_poly.type
_entity_poly.pdbx_seq_one_letter_code
_entity_poly.pdbx_strand_id
1 'polypeptide(L)'
;MSEGDLREGLRAAVGDEPPLHFDADELIRRAEHARRRRRALVAVAVATLALTGTVLSLPGVFDRGPGIDAARGPVLTITASPSADQSTAPSTPRAQVAPSTLFAPPPITTRPQDAGTYLMTYLAARFPEVVPEVKVVKVDFTEPYEQDRAGYLTGIVRFQDRVATSAVVVQLSTPPLRLTPEEFCGTTECGKLLPQADGSHLVSTTVTEAETNVTTRTVVHLRADGSVVRVSSYNHDPTTGGDWRPEVAVSTEQLLQLAKDPKLSLW
;
A
#
# COMPACT_ATOMS: atom_id res chain seq x y z
N MET A 1 30.25 -5.16 -48.60
CA MET A 1 30.86 -4.94 -47.28
C MET A 1 31.76 -6.11 -47.01
N SER A 2 33.05 -5.86 -46.82
CA SER A 2 34.03 -6.91 -46.61
C SER A 2 34.16 -7.23 -45.13
N GLU A 3 34.55 -8.45 -44.77
CA GLU A 3 34.84 -8.84 -43.39
C GLU A 3 35.92 -7.95 -42.75
N GLY A 4 36.80 -7.37 -43.58
CA GLY A 4 37.80 -6.39 -43.17
C GLY A 4 37.17 -5.12 -42.59
N ASP A 5 36.12 -4.59 -43.23
CA ASP A 5 35.45 -3.37 -42.77
C ASP A 5 34.75 -3.57 -41.41
N LEU A 6 34.22 -4.79 -41.17
CA LEU A 6 33.61 -5.15 -39.88
C LEU A 6 34.66 -5.31 -38.77
N ARG A 7 35.83 -5.88 -39.10
CA ARG A 7 36.94 -5.99 -38.14
C ARG A 7 37.52 -4.63 -37.77
N GLU A 8 37.68 -3.75 -38.74
CA GLU A 8 38.20 -2.39 -38.51
C GLU A 8 37.21 -1.57 -37.66
N GLY A 9 35.90 -1.65 -37.96
CA GLY A 9 34.86 -0.97 -37.19
C GLY A 9 34.76 -1.43 -35.73
N LEU A 10 34.88 -2.74 -35.48
CA LEU A 10 34.89 -3.27 -34.12
C LEU A 10 36.16 -2.91 -33.34
N ARG A 11 37.32 -2.81 -34.02
CA ARG A 11 38.58 -2.45 -33.36
C ARG A 11 38.63 -0.97 -32.98
N ALA A 12 38.07 -0.10 -33.81
CA ALA A 12 37.93 1.32 -33.51
C ALA A 12 36.99 1.57 -32.32
N ALA A 13 35.89 0.81 -32.22
CA ALA A 13 34.93 0.96 -31.12
C ALA A 13 35.48 0.54 -29.75
N VAL A 14 36.45 -0.38 -29.69
CA VAL A 14 37.03 -0.89 -28.44
C VAL A 14 38.25 -0.09 -27.99
N GLY A 15 38.89 0.65 -28.89
CA GLY A 15 40.13 1.40 -28.60
C GLY A 15 39.93 2.67 -27.78
N ASP A 16 38.74 3.28 -27.85
CA ASP A 16 38.45 4.58 -27.25
C ASP A 16 37.72 4.51 -25.90
N GLU A 17 37.41 3.31 -25.38
CA GLU A 17 36.74 3.19 -24.09
C GLU A 17 37.76 3.29 -22.94
N PRO A 18 37.71 4.34 -22.09
CA PRO A 18 38.57 4.45 -20.93
C PRO A 18 38.34 3.25 -20.01
N PRO A 19 39.38 2.72 -19.33
CA PRO A 19 39.24 1.56 -18.47
C PRO A 19 38.16 1.81 -17.41
N LEU A 20 37.01 1.13 -17.57
CA LEU A 20 35.93 1.11 -16.60
C LEU A 20 36.54 0.63 -15.28
N HIS A 21 36.74 1.56 -14.35
CA HIS A 21 36.99 1.22 -12.96
C HIS A 21 35.69 0.65 -12.40
N PHE A 22 35.47 -0.63 -12.72
CA PHE A 22 34.37 -1.39 -12.18
C PHE A 22 34.71 -1.71 -10.74
N ASP A 23 34.35 -0.79 -9.85
CA ASP A 23 34.38 -1.02 -8.43
C ASP A 23 33.15 -1.84 -8.03
N ALA A 24 33.35 -3.16 -7.95
CA ALA A 24 32.32 -4.10 -7.54
C ALA A 24 31.82 -3.79 -6.13
N ASP A 25 32.69 -3.27 -5.25
CA ASP A 25 32.32 -2.92 -3.88
C ASP A 25 31.44 -1.68 -3.86
N GLU A 26 31.69 -0.68 -4.72
CA GLU A 26 30.79 0.48 -4.84
C GLU A 26 29.41 0.10 -5.41
N LEU A 27 29.36 -0.84 -6.35
CA LEU A 27 28.10 -1.40 -6.85
C LEU A 27 27.36 -2.20 -5.77
N ILE A 28 28.06 -3.00 -4.97
CA ILE A 28 27.47 -3.72 -3.83
C ILE A 28 26.97 -2.72 -2.79
N ARG A 29 27.75 -1.67 -2.47
CA ARG A 29 27.34 -0.62 -1.52
C ARG A 29 26.12 0.16 -1.99
N ARG A 30 26.05 0.49 -3.29
CA ARG A 30 24.86 1.09 -3.93
C ARG A 30 23.68 0.13 -3.94
N ALA A 31 23.92 -1.15 -4.23
CA ALA A 31 22.88 -2.17 -4.21
C ALA A 31 22.34 -2.40 -2.79
N GLU A 32 23.19 -2.38 -1.76
CA GLU A 32 22.78 -2.46 -0.36
C GLU A 32 22.03 -1.22 0.11
N HIS A 33 22.48 -0.02 -0.28
CA HIS A 33 21.73 1.22 -0.02
C HIS A 33 20.37 1.22 -0.71
N ALA A 34 20.32 0.79 -1.98
CA ALA A 34 19.08 0.63 -2.72
C ALA A 34 18.19 -0.46 -2.12
N ARG A 35 18.77 -1.57 -1.63
CA ARG A 35 18.04 -2.67 -0.98
C ARG A 35 17.53 -2.31 0.40
N ARG A 36 18.27 -1.50 1.19
CA ARG A 36 17.78 -0.92 2.45
C ARG A 36 16.62 0.04 2.19
N ARG A 37 16.72 0.91 1.19
CA ARG A 37 15.58 1.75 0.73
C ARG A 37 14.39 0.91 0.26
N ARG A 38 14.64 -0.18 -0.47
CA ARG A 38 13.57 -1.10 -0.91
C ARG A 38 12.94 -1.86 0.26
N ARG A 39 13.69 -2.28 1.28
CA ARG A 39 13.10 -2.93 2.46
C ARG A 39 12.19 -1.98 3.25
N ALA A 40 12.51 -0.69 3.29
CA ALA A 40 11.61 0.32 3.87
C ALA A 40 10.32 0.53 3.05
N LEU A 41 10.32 0.22 1.75
CA LEU A 41 9.13 0.33 0.88
C LEU A 41 8.38 -1.01 0.67
N VAL A 42 9.05 -2.16 0.77
CA VAL A 42 8.45 -3.49 0.53
C VAL A 42 7.56 -3.94 1.71
N ALA A 43 7.72 -3.35 2.89
CA ALA A 43 6.74 -3.50 3.97
C ALA A 43 5.32 -2.98 3.59
N VAL A 44 5.21 -2.20 2.50
CA VAL A 44 3.92 -1.67 1.99
C VAL A 44 3.34 -2.53 0.84
N ALA A 45 4.07 -3.52 0.30
CA ALA A 45 3.71 -4.17 -0.98
C ALA A 45 3.44 -5.70 -0.93
N VAL A 46 3.31 -6.34 0.24
CA VAL A 46 3.02 -7.79 0.32
C VAL A 46 1.51 -8.12 0.30
N ALA A 47 0.61 -7.13 0.31
CA ALA A 47 -0.84 -7.41 0.31
C ALA A 47 -1.46 -7.69 -1.09
N THR A 48 -0.69 -7.68 -2.19
CA THR A 48 -1.26 -7.64 -3.55
C THR A 48 -0.77 -8.74 -4.49
N LEU A 49 -0.71 -9.99 -4.04
CA LEU A 49 -0.53 -11.16 -4.94
C LEU A 49 -1.24 -12.40 -4.38
N ALA A 50 -2.56 -12.30 -4.23
CA ALA A 50 -3.42 -13.47 -4.15
C ALA A 50 -4.55 -13.28 -5.17
N LEU A 51 -4.76 -14.29 -6.00
CA LEU A 51 -5.87 -14.46 -6.95
C LEU A 51 -5.65 -13.95 -8.38
N THR A 52 -4.71 -14.57 -9.07
CA THR A 52 -4.96 -14.97 -10.47
C THR A 52 -4.83 -16.48 -10.56
N GLY A 53 -5.97 -17.13 -10.78
CA GLY A 53 -6.10 -18.58 -10.76
C GLY A 53 -5.46 -19.27 -11.96
N THR A 54 -5.05 -20.52 -11.72
CA THR A 54 -4.90 -21.53 -12.76
C THR A 54 -5.63 -22.79 -12.30
N VAL A 55 -6.81 -23.00 -12.87
CA VAL A 55 -7.45 -24.31 -12.93
C VAL A 55 -6.72 -25.07 -14.03
N LEU A 56 -5.84 -26.00 -13.65
CA LEU A 56 -5.26 -26.99 -14.56
C LEU A 56 -5.55 -28.38 -14.01
N SER A 57 -6.29 -29.11 -14.84
CA SER A 57 -6.75 -30.48 -14.68
C SER A 57 -5.68 -31.51 -15.07
N LEU A 58 -5.41 -32.46 -14.16
CA LEU A 58 -5.00 -33.89 -14.34
C LEU A 58 -3.66 -34.20 -15.06
N PRO A 59 -3.10 -35.44 -15.00
CA PRO A 59 -3.11 -36.50 -13.96
C PRO A 59 -1.71 -37.13 -13.66
N GLY A 60 -1.57 -37.80 -12.52
CA GLY A 60 -0.86 -39.09 -12.41
C GLY A 60 0.67 -39.19 -12.23
N VAL A 61 1.05 -40.12 -11.33
CA VAL A 61 2.09 -41.16 -11.49
C VAL A 61 3.52 -40.93 -10.90
N PHE A 62 3.83 -41.78 -9.91
CA PHE A 62 5.10 -42.27 -9.31
C PHE A 62 6.11 -41.28 -8.67
N ASP A 63 6.44 -41.47 -7.37
CA ASP A 63 7.56 -42.35 -6.98
C ASP A 63 7.53 -42.81 -5.51
N ARG A 64 8.19 -43.94 -5.25
CA ARG A 64 8.23 -44.79 -4.04
C ARG A 64 9.27 -44.35 -3.00
N GLY A 65 8.84 -44.36 -1.73
CA GLY A 65 9.54 -44.99 -0.58
C GLY A 65 10.33 -44.09 0.37
N PRO A 66 10.74 -44.59 1.56
CA PRO A 66 10.00 -45.45 2.50
C PRO A 66 10.00 -44.87 3.94
N GLY A 67 9.04 -45.32 4.75
CA GLY A 67 9.13 -45.29 6.21
C GLY A 67 8.32 -44.19 6.90
N ILE A 68 7.25 -44.59 7.58
CA ILE A 68 7.18 -44.68 9.05
C ILE A 68 5.84 -45.34 9.38
N ASP A 69 5.94 -46.46 10.11
CA ASP A 69 4.85 -47.19 10.73
C ASP A 69 4.30 -46.37 11.91
N ALA A 70 2.99 -46.07 11.92
CA ALA A 70 2.30 -45.66 13.13
C ALA A 70 0.81 -46.03 13.10
N ALA A 71 0.53 -47.16 13.76
CA ALA A 71 -0.60 -47.36 14.66
C ALA A 71 -2.06 -47.24 14.13
N ARG A 72 -2.61 -48.42 13.81
CA ARG A 72 -3.85 -49.00 14.35
C ARG A 72 -4.87 -48.03 14.99
N GLY A 73 -6.03 -47.88 14.34
CA GLY A 73 -7.28 -47.37 14.92
C GLY A 73 -8.49 -47.77 14.05
N PRO A 74 -9.66 -48.07 14.64
CA PRO A 74 -10.60 -49.04 14.10
C PRO A 74 -11.48 -48.55 12.94
N VAL A 75 -11.73 -49.49 12.02
CA VAL A 75 -12.77 -49.45 10.99
C VAL A 75 -14.14 -49.34 11.66
N LEU A 76 -14.82 -48.22 11.46
CA LEU A 76 -16.25 -48.09 11.72
C LEU A 76 -17.00 -48.20 10.40
N THR A 77 -17.55 -49.38 10.18
CA THR A 77 -18.59 -49.67 9.20
C THR A 77 -19.85 -48.89 9.61
N ILE A 78 -20.30 -47.93 8.80
CA ILE A 78 -21.63 -47.33 8.98
C ILE A 78 -22.49 -47.78 7.81
N THR A 79 -23.40 -48.67 8.14
CA THR A 79 -24.54 -49.15 7.36
C THR A 79 -25.48 -47.99 7.03
N ALA A 80 -25.86 -47.89 5.75
CA ALA A 80 -26.96 -47.05 5.31
C ALA A 80 -28.30 -47.63 5.78
N SER A 81 -29.22 -46.77 6.20
CA SER A 81 -30.65 -47.05 6.26
C SER A 81 -31.47 -45.75 6.13
N PRO A 82 -32.71 -45.84 5.63
CA PRO A 82 -33.31 -44.81 4.78
C PRO A 82 -34.12 -43.75 5.52
N SER A 83 -34.44 -42.71 4.75
CA SER A 83 -35.20 -41.49 5.02
C SER A 83 -36.41 -41.61 5.94
N ALA A 84 -36.60 -40.57 6.76
CA ALA A 84 -37.91 -40.12 7.21
C ALA A 84 -37.99 -38.58 7.17
N ASP A 85 -38.99 -38.12 6.42
CA ASP A 85 -39.87 -36.97 6.66
C ASP A 85 -39.33 -35.53 6.82
N GLN A 86 -39.48 -34.81 5.71
CA GLN A 86 -40.16 -33.51 5.57
C GLN A 86 -40.39 -32.68 6.84
N SER A 87 -39.71 -31.53 6.91
CA SER A 87 -40.30 -30.30 7.44
C SER A 87 -39.88 -29.13 6.55
N THR A 88 -40.75 -28.81 5.61
CA THR A 88 -40.65 -27.67 4.69
C THR A 88 -40.99 -26.40 5.45
N ALA A 89 -39.97 -25.71 5.98
CA ALA A 89 -40.13 -24.31 6.39
C ALA A 89 -40.20 -23.42 5.14
N PRO A 90 -41.11 -22.42 5.09
CA PRO A 90 -41.22 -21.52 3.96
C PRO A 90 -39.96 -20.65 3.87
N SER A 91 -39.18 -20.90 2.83
CA SER A 91 -38.06 -20.07 2.41
C SER A 91 -38.59 -18.70 2.00
N THR A 92 -38.40 -17.70 2.85
CA THR A 92 -38.58 -16.30 2.50
C THR A 92 -37.70 -16.02 1.27
N PRO A 93 -38.24 -15.44 0.18
CA PRO A 93 -37.43 -15.10 -0.98
C PRO A 93 -36.36 -14.09 -0.55
N ARG A 94 -35.11 -14.57 -0.49
CA ARG A 94 -33.94 -13.72 -0.37
C ARG A 94 -33.97 -12.80 -1.59
N ALA A 95 -34.34 -11.54 -1.37
CA ALA A 95 -34.24 -10.52 -2.39
C ALA A 95 -32.80 -10.53 -2.91
N GLN A 96 -32.61 -11.08 -4.11
CA GLN A 96 -31.40 -10.89 -4.88
C GLN A 96 -31.33 -9.40 -5.15
N VAL A 97 -30.58 -8.69 -4.31
CA VAL A 97 -30.13 -7.34 -4.61
C VAL A 97 -29.36 -7.48 -5.90
N ALA A 98 -29.95 -6.98 -6.99
CA ALA A 98 -29.30 -6.94 -8.29
C ALA A 98 -27.90 -6.32 -8.10
N PRO A 99 -26.84 -6.88 -8.71
CA PRO A 99 -25.53 -6.24 -8.68
C PRO A 99 -25.71 -4.84 -9.25
N SER A 100 -25.52 -3.82 -8.40
CA SER A 100 -25.69 -2.42 -8.76
C SER A 100 -24.96 -2.16 -10.06
N THR A 101 -25.75 -2.04 -11.12
CA THR A 101 -25.27 -1.86 -12.48
C THR A 101 -24.47 -0.57 -12.55
N LEU A 102 -23.22 -0.72 -12.95
CA LEU A 102 -22.53 0.20 -13.84
C LEU A 102 -22.63 1.68 -13.41
N PHE A 103 -21.94 2.03 -12.32
CA PHE A 103 -21.32 3.35 -12.31
C PHE A 103 -20.38 3.39 -13.52
N ALA A 104 -20.80 4.09 -14.57
CA ALA A 104 -19.88 4.50 -15.61
C ALA A 104 -18.69 5.15 -14.89
N PRO A 105 -17.44 4.69 -15.12
CA PRO A 105 -16.29 5.33 -14.51
C PRO A 105 -16.38 6.82 -14.87
N PRO A 106 -16.28 7.74 -13.89
CA PRO A 106 -16.29 9.15 -14.18
C PRO A 106 -15.21 9.43 -15.25
N PRO A 107 -15.43 10.41 -16.14
CA PRO A 107 -14.44 10.75 -17.15
C PRO A 107 -13.09 10.94 -16.47
N ILE A 108 -12.04 10.35 -17.03
CA ILE A 108 -10.67 10.48 -16.54
C ILE A 108 -10.32 11.96 -16.64
N THR A 109 -10.55 12.70 -15.56
CA THR A 109 -10.16 14.10 -15.45
C THR A 109 -8.66 14.12 -15.38
N THR A 110 -8.02 14.74 -16.37
CA THR A 110 -6.59 15.01 -16.36
C THR A 110 -6.24 15.78 -15.10
N ARG A 111 -5.38 15.18 -14.27
CA ARG A 111 -4.84 15.82 -13.06
C ARG A 111 -4.28 17.20 -13.46
N PRO A 112 -4.59 18.28 -12.71
CA PRO A 112 -3.94 19.57 -12.92
C PRO A 112 -2.42 19.39 -12.85
N GLN A 113 -1.68 19.90 -13.84
CA GLN A 113 -0.22 19.79 -13.88
C GLN A 113 0.44 20.39 -12.62
N ASP A 114 -0.23 21.32 -11.95
CA ASP A 114 0.26 22.02 -10.76
C ASP A 114 -0.31 21.50 -9.43
N ALA A 115 -1.01 20.35 -9.42
CA ALA A 115 -1.64 19.82 -8.22
C ALA A 115 -0.64 19.60 -7.07
N GLY A 116 0.56 19.08 -7.38
CA GLY A 116 1.63 18.87 -6.39
C GLY A 116 2.11 20.18 -5.76
N THR A 117 2.34 21.21 -6.58
CA THR A 117 2.77 22.55 -6.13
C THR A 117 1.71 23.19 -5.25
N TYR A 118 0.44 23.15 -5.67
CA TYR A 118 -0.67 23.66 -4.87
C TYR A 118 -0.75 22.96 -3.51
N LEU A 119 -0.74 21.63 -3.49
CA LEU A 119 -0.85 20.85 -2.25
C LEU A 119 0.35 21.07 -1.32
N MET A 120 1.55 21.26 -1.88
CA MET A 120 2.76 21.58 -1.13
C MET A 120 2.60 22.91 -0.38
N THR A 121 2.22 23.97 -1.08
CA THR A 121 1.97 25.29 -0.47
C THR A 121 0.83 25.23 0.53
N TYR A 122 -0.25 24.53 0.18
CA TYR A 122 -1.41 24.38 1.04
C TYR A 122 -1.06 23.70 2.37
N LEU A 123 -0.41 22.53 2.32
CA LEU A 123 -0.04 21.79 3.53
C LEU A 123 1.01 22.51 4.37
N ALA A 124 1.94 23.26 3.76
CA ALA A 124 2.90 24.06 4.51
C ALA A 124 2.22 25.09 5.42
N ALA A 125 1.11 25.68 4.96
CA ALA A 125 0.31 26.63 5.74
C ALA A 125 -0.69 25.94 6.67
N ARG A 126 -1.38 24.91 6.20
CA ARG A 126 -2.45 24.23 6.93
C ARG A 126 -1.95 23.36 8.07
N PHE A 127 -0.79 22.73 7.93
CA PHE A 127 -0.31 21.74 8.89
C PHE A 127 -0.08 22.31 10.30
N PRO A 128 0.57 23.48 10.50
CA PRO A 128 0.70 24.08 11.83
C PRO A 128 -0.62 24.49 12.49
N GLU A 129 -1.69 24.71 11.71
CA GLU A 129 -3.03 25.02 12.25
C GLU A 129 -3.68 23.78 12.88
N VAL A 130 -3.40 22.59 12.33
CA VAL A 130 -3.94 21.32 12.82
C VAL A 130 -3.03 20.71 13.89
N VAL A 131 -1.71 20.80 13.69
CA VAL A 131 -0.69 20.30 14.61
C VAL A 131 0.04 21.50 15.22
N PRO A 132 -0.46 22.09 16.31
CA PRO A 132 0.17 23.26 16.91
C PRO A 132 1.56 22.91 17.47
N GLU A 133 2.37 23.94 17.70
CA GLU A 133 3.74 23.84 18.25
C GLU A 133 4.76 23.09 17.36
N VAL A 134 4.45 22.93 16.06
CA VAL A 134 5.39 22.38 15.09
C VAL A 134 5.95 23.46 14.16
N LYS A 135 7.17 23.25 13.71
CA LYS A 135 7.78 23.98 12.58
C LYS A 135 7.82 23.05 11.38
N VAL A 136 7.08 23.38 10.32
CA VAL A 136 7.20 22.65 9.05
C VAL A 136 8.58 22.95 8.46
N VAL A 137 9.34 21.89 8.24
CA VAL A 137 10.70 21.95 7.67
C VAL A 137 10.63 21.86 6.15
N LYS A 138 9.81 20.93 5.65
CA LYS A 138 9.68 20.67 4.21
C LYS A 138 8.36 20.00 3.91
N VAL A 139 7.76 20.35 2.79
CA VAL A 139 6.67 19.58 2.19
C VAL A 139 7.14 19.17 0.81
N ASP A 140 7.08 17.88 0.51
CA ASP A 140 7.42 17.34 -0.80
C ASP A 140 6.27 16.49 -1.30
N PHE A 141 5.94 16.60 -2.58
CA PHE A 141 5.08 15.64 -3.26
C PHE A 141 5.91 14.92 -4.30
N THR A 142 5.93 13.59 -4.20
CA THR A 142 6.53 12.74 -5.22
C THR A 142 5.42 12.16 -6.06
N GLU A 143 5.44 12.47 -7.35
CA GLU A 143 4.68 11.65 -8.29
C GLU A 143 5.26 10.23 -8.24
N PRO A 144 4.42 9.19 -8.24
CA PRO A 144 4.94 7.84 -8.39
C PRO A 144 5.77 7.78 -9.67
N TYR A 145 6.83 6.98 -9.67
CA TYR A 145 7.58 6.67 -10.89
C TYR A 145 6.57 6.34 -12.00
N GLU A 146 6.80 6.86 -13.21
CA GLU A 146 5.86 6.78 -14.35
C GLU A 146 5.31 5.37 -14.63
N GLN A 147 5.98 4.32 -14.14
CA GLN A 147 5.61 2.92 -14.30
C GLN A 147 4.59 2.39 -13.28
N ASP A 148 4.39 3.04 -12.12
CA ASP A 148 3.53 2.53 -11.04
C ASP A 148 2.29 3.41 -10.80
N ARG A 149 1.34 3.26 -11.74
CA ARG A 149 -0.11 3.58 -11.66
C ARG A 149 -0.51 5.06 -11.62
N ALA A 150 -1.10 5.49 -12.74
CA ALA A 150 -2.00 6.62 -12.82
C ALA A 150 -3.11 6.48 -11.77
N GLY A 151 -3.11 7.32 -10.72
CA GLY A 151 -4.23 7.36 -9.79
C GLY A 151 -3.89 7.65 -8.34
N TYR A 152 -2.63 7.81 -7.94
CA TYR A 152 -2.32 8.35 -6.61
C TYR A 152 -1.20 9.39 -6.63
N LEU A 153 -1.11 10.17 -5.57
CA LEU A 153 -0.08 11.18 -5.31
C LEU A 153 0.32 11.06 -3.84
N THR A 154 1.62 10.99 -3.57
CA THR A 154 2.14 10.87 -2.21
C THR A 154 2.92 12.13 -1.85
N GLY A 155 2.53 12.75 -0.75
CA GLY A 155 3.20 13.87 -0.12
C GLY A 155 3.80 13.49 1.22
N ILE A 156 4.86 14.18 1.61
CA ILE A 156 5.51 14.06 2.91
C ILE A 156 5.64 15.46 3.50
N VAL A 157 5.02 15.66 4.66
CA VAL A 157 5.17 16.87 5.48
C VAL A 157 6.18 16.56 6.58
N ARG A 158 7.41 17.05 6.41
CA ARG A 158 8.47 16.96 7.42
C ARG A 158 8.37 18.15 8.37
N PHE A 159 8.39 17.88 9.66
CA PHE A 159 8.26 18.91 10.68
C PHE A 159 9.14 18.61 11.88
N GLN A 160 9.39 19.65 12.67
CA GLN A 160 10.12 19.58 13.92
C GLN A 160 9.24 20.12 15.04
N ASP A 161 9.15 19.39 16.13
CA ASP A 161 8.49 19.82 17.37
C ASP A 161 9.52 19.94 18.50
N ARG A 162 9.06 20.03 19.75
CA ARG A 162 9.96 20.11 20.93
C ARG A 162 10.75 18.82 21.19
N VAL A 163 10.38 17.69 20.58
CA VAL A 163 10.97 16.38 20.84
C VAL A 163 12.03 16.06 19.78
N ALA A 164 11.64 16.03 18.51
CA ALA A 164 12.54 15.65 17.41
C ALA A 164 12.01 16.11 16.04
N THR A 165 12.68 15.71 14.97
CA THR A 165 12.09 15.76 13.62
C THR A 165 11.21 14.54 13.40
N SER A 166 10.09 14.69 12.69
CA SER A 166 9.24 13.58 12.24
C SER A 166 8.60 13.95 10.89
N ALA A 167 7.78 13.05 10.36
CA ALA A 167 7.01 13.32 9.15
C ALA A 167 5.59 12.76 9.22
N VAL A 168 4.69 13.43 8.51
CA VAL A 168 3.38 12.90 8.13
C VAL A 168 3.42 12.58 6.64
N VAL A 169 2.99 11.38 6.29
CA VAL A 169 2.82 10.95 4.90
C VAL A 169 1.35 11.10 4.53
N VAL A 170 1.09 11.83 3.45
CA VAL A 170 -0.25 12.06 2.89
C VAL A 170 -0.32 11.35 1.54
N GLN A 171 -1.23 10.41 1.39
CA GLN A 171 -1.47 9.73 0.12
C GLN A 171 -2.89 10.05 -0.36
N LEU A 172 -2.98 10.58 -1.57
CA LEU A 172 -4.23 10.94 -2.23
C LEU A 172 -4.45 10.00 -3.40
N SER A 173 -5.64 9.40 -3.50
CA SER A 173 -5.99 8.50 -4.60
C SER A 173 -7.23 8.98 -5.35
N THR A 174 -7.19 8.88 -6.67
CA THR A 174 -8.31 9.20 -7.56
C THR A 174 -9.28 8.02 -7.68
N PRO A 175 -10.57 8.27 -7.94
CA PRO A 175 -11.46 7.26 -8.46
C PRO A 175 -10.88 6.62 -9.74
N PRO A 176 -11.23 5.35 -10.04
CA PRO A 176 -12.11 4.48 -9.27
C PRO A 176 -11.34 3.63 -8.24
N LEU A 177 -10.34 4.15 -7.52
CA LEU A 177 -9.65 3.38 -6.49
C LEU A 177 -10.60 3.05 -5.33
N ARG A 178 -11.34 1.95 -5.49
CA ARG A 178 -12.27 1.41 -4.50
C ARG A 178 -11.47 0.65 -3.45
N LEU A 179 -10.86 1.38 -2.51
CA LEU A 179 -10.39 0.80 -1.27
C LEU A 179 -11.60 0.66 -0.34
N THR A 180 -11.98 -0.56 0.06
CA THR A 180 -13.03 -0.75 1.08
C THR A 180 -12.44 -0.69 2.50
N PRO A 181 -13.27 -0.43 3.54
CA PRO A 181 -12.81 -0.54 4.92
C PRO A 181 -12.19 -1.92 5.23
N GLU A 182 -12.79 -2.99 4.72
CA GLU A 182 -12.34 -4.37 4.95
C GLU A 182 -10.99 -4.63 4.29
N GLU A 183 -10.78 -4.13 3.07
CA GLU A 183 -9.50 -4.21 2.37
C GLU A 183 -8.41 -3.43 3.10
N PHE A 184 -8.73 -2.22 3.60
CA PHE A 184 -7.78 -1.42 4.38
C PHE A 184 -7.40 -2.10 5.69
N CYS A 185 -8.36 -2.72 6.37
CA CYS A 185 -8.18 -3.35 7.67
C CYS A 185 -7.73 -4.81 7.60
N GLY A 186 -7.57 -5.39 6.41
CA GLY A 186 -7.56 -6.84 6.20
C GLY A 186 -6.64 -7.66 7.13
N THR A 187 -5.46 -7.14 7.47
CA THR A 187 -4.49 -7.82 8.35
C THR A 187 -4.27 -7.10 9.68
N THR A 188 -4.96 -5.99 9.91
CA THR A 188 -4.65 -5.07 11.00
C THR A 188 -5.90 -4.70 11.76
N GLU A 189 -5.83 -4.69 13.09
CA GLU A 189 -6.93 -4.18 13.90
C GLU A 189 -7.19 -2.69 13.58
N CYS A 190 -8.38 -2.43 13.06
CA CYS A 190 -8.89 -1.10 12.84
C CYS A 190 -9.77 -0.66 14.00
N GLY A 191 -9.75 0.64 14.26
CA GLY A 191 -10.77 1.29 15.07
C GLY A 191 -12.15 1.22 14.42
N LYS A 192 -13.15 1.69 15.17
CA LYS A 192 -14.54 1.76 14.69
C LYS A 192 -14.63 2.60 13.41
N LEU A 193 -15.37 2.09 12.42
CA LEU A 193 -15.75 2.85 11.23
C LEU A 193 -16.63 4.05 11.63
N LEU A 194 -16.22 5.25 11.24
CA LEU A 194 -16.90 6.51 11.58
C LEU A 194 -17.64 7.04 10.33
N PRO A 195 -18.95 6.78 10.19
CA PRO A 195 -19.74 7.31 9.08
C PRO A 195 -19.82 8.84 9.18
N GLN A 196 -19.78 9.52 8.03
CA GLN A 196 -19.96 10.97 7.91
C GLN A 196 -21.32 11.29 7.28
N ALA A 197 -21.77 12.54 7.42
CA ALA A 197 -23.08 12.98 6.93
C ALA A 197 -23.21 12.96 5.39
N ASP A 198 -22.10 13.00 4.67
CA ASP A 198 -22.02 12.99 3.19
C ASP A 198 -21.92 11.57 2.60
N GLY A 199 -22.03 10.53 3.44
CA GLY A 199 -21.90 9.12 3.03
C GLY A 199 -20.46 8.63 2.93
N SER A 200 -19.47 9.49 3.23
CA SER A 200 -18.07 9.07 3.39
C SER A 200 -17.84 8.35 4.72
N HIS A 201 -16.68 7.69 4.84
CA HIS A 201 -16.30 6.97 6.05
C HIS A 201 -14.86 7.29 6.45
N LEU A 202 -14.62 7.38 7.75
CA LEU A 202 -13.27 7.45 8.33
C LEU A 202 -12.96 6.17 9.08
N VAL A 203 -11.74 5.69 8.93
CA VAL A 203 -11.20 4.55 9.68
C VAL A 203 -9.78 4.86 10.12
N SER A 204 -9.42 4.44 11.33
CA SER A 204 -8.08 4.65 11.88
C SER A 204 -7.48 3.32 12.32
N THR A 205 -6.17 3.19 12.22
CA THR A 205 -5.43 2.05 12.76
C THR A 205 -4.10 2.52 13.35
N THR A 206 -3.59 1.79 14.34
CA THR A 206 -2.24 1.94 14.87
C THR A 206 -1.55 0.59 14.82
N VAL A 207 -0.38 0.53 14.19
CA VAL A 207 0.40 -0.69 14.02
C VAL A 207 1.76 -0.48 14.61
N THR A 208 2.20 -1.39 15.48
CA THR A 208 3.58 -1.47 15.95
C THR A 208 4.21 -2.72 15.35
N GLU A 209 5.22 -2.53 14.51
CA GLU A 209 5.98 -3.64 13.92
C GLU A 209 6.96 -4.21 14.95
N ALA A 210 6.85 -5.50 15.26
CA ALA A 210 7.60 -6.11 16.36
C ALA A 210 9.13 -6.13 16.14
N GLU A 211 9.60 -6.26 14.90
CA GLU A 211 11.02 -6.34 14.59
C GLU A 211 11.74 -4.99 14.70
N THR A 212 11.06 -3.92 14.29
CA THR A 212 11.64 -2.58 14.16
C THR A 212 11.19 -1.63 15.28
N ASN A 213 10.14 -2.00 16.03
CA ASN A 213 9.42 -1.11 16.93
C ASN A 213 8.89 0.17 16.24
N VAL A 214 8.72 0.16 14.91
CA VAL A 214 8.02 1.23 14.19
C VAL A 214 6.57 1.21 14.60
N THR A 215 6.14 2.28 15.25
CA THR A 215 4.72 2.53 15.47
C THR A 215 4.23 3.53 14.43
N THR A 216 3.25 3.11 13.64
CA THR A 216 2.58 3.92 12.63
C THR A 216 1.13 4.11 13.02
N ARG A 217 0.66 5.36 13.01
CA ARG A 217 -0.76 5.68 13.16
C ARG A 217 -1.28 6.21 11.83
N THR A 218 -2.34 5.59 11.33
CA THR A 218 -2.92 5.93 10.03
C THR A 218 -4.40 6.21 10.15
N VAL A 219 -4.85 7.25 9.47
CA VAL A 219 -6.27 7.54 9.23
C VAL A 219 -6.52 7.48 7.73
N VAL A 220 -7.63 6.85 7.34
CA VAL A 220 -8.13 6.84 5.96
C VAL A 220 -9.52 7.45 5.92
N HIS A 221 -9.72 8.36 4.97
CA HIS A 221 -11.00 8.90 4.57
C HIS A 221 -11.40 8.32 3.22
N LEU A 222 -12.44 7.48 3.24
CA LEU A 222 -13.07 6.89 2.08
C LEU A 222 -14.22 7.81 1.65
N ARG A 223 -13.98 8.67 0.66
CA ARG A 223 -14.95 9.69 0.24
C ARG A 223 -16.08 9.09 -0.59
N ALA A 224 -17.23 9.76 -0.60
CA ALA A 224 -18.42 9.32 -1.33
C ALA A 224 -18.22 9.28 -2.85
N ASP A 225 -17.29 10.07 -3.38
CA ASP A 225 -16.91 10.07 -4.80
C ASP A 225 -15.97 8.90 -5.19
N GLY A 226 -15.56 8.08 -4.23
CA GLY A 226 -14.64 6.97 -4.43
C GLY A 226 -13.15 7.37 -4.36
N SER A 227 -12.84 8.62 -4.02
CA SER A 227 -11.48 9.02 -3.71
C SER A 227 -11.08 8.63 -2.30
N VAL A 228 -9.76 8.54 -2.07
CA VAL A 228 -9.21 8.13 -0.79
C VAL A 228 -8.14 9.11 -0.35
N VAL A 229 -8.25 9.59 0.89
CA VAL A 229 -7.18 10.34 1.57
C VAL A 229 -6.66 9.50 2.72
N ARG A 230 -5.38 9.13 2.66
CA ARG A 230 -4.68 8.42 3.73
C ARG A 230 -3.64 9.35 4.34
N VAL A 231 -3.65 9.46 5.66
CA VAL A 231 -2.70 10.28 6.42
C VAL A 231 -2.06 9.41 7.48
N SER A 232 -0.74 9.28 7.44
CA SER A 232 0.05 8.41 8.32
C SER A 232 1.11 9.22 9.07
N SER A 233 1.25 8.96 10.37
CA SER A 233 2.33 9.51 11.20
C SER A 233 3.10 8.36 11.87
N TYR A 234 4.36 8.62 12.19
CA TYR A 234 5.33 7.63 12.65
C TYR A 234 5.94 8.08 13.97
N ASN A 235 6.42 7.12 14.76
CA ASN A 235 7.26 7.39 15.94
C ASN A 235 8.73 7.70 15.58
N HIS A 236 9.04 7.99 14.32
CA HIS A 236 10.35 8.42 13.84
C HIS A 236 10.19 9.28 12.57
N ASP A 237 11.29 9.77 11.97
CA ASP A 237 11.25 10.36 10.62
C ASP A 237 11.46 9.24 9.56
N PRO A 238 10.42 8.81 8.82
CA PRO A 238 10.53 7.72 7.85
C PRO A 238 11.40 8.06 6.62
N THR A 239 11.75 9.33 6.43
CA THR A 239 12.57 9.76 5.29
C THR A 239 14.07 9.69 5.57
N THR A 240 14.44 9.86 6.83
CA THR A 240 15.86 9.89 7.26
C THR A 240 16.21 8.79 8.25
N GLY A 241 15.23 8.09 8.81
CA GLY A 241 15.44 7.13 9.90
C GLY A 241 15.91 7.81 11.19
N GLY A 242 15.54 9.08 11.40
CA GLY A 242 15.97 9.92 12.52
C GLY A 242 15.57 9.38 13.90
N ASP A 243 15.69 10.24 14.93
CA ASP A 243 15.49 9.81 16.33
C ASP A 243 14.13 9.17 16.58
N TRP A 244 14.17 8.07 17.33
CA TRP A 244 13.00 7.32 17.74
C TRP A 244 12.28 8.01 18.89
N ARG A 245 10.96 8.01 18.82
CA ARG A 245 10.06 8.55 19.81
C ARG A 245 9.34 7.40 20.53
N PRO A 246 9.01 7.57 21.82
CA PRO A 246 8.18 6.61 22.53
C PRO A 246 6.76 6.55 21.94
N GLU A 247 6.29 7.65 21.36
CA GLU A 247 4.94 7.78 20.80
C GLU A 247 4.96 8.42 19.42
N VAL A 248 3.89 8.18 18.65
CA VAL A 248 3.68 8.81 17.34
C VAL A 248 3.48 10.32 17.51
N ALA A 249 4.18 11.11 16.69
CA ALA A 249 4.24 12.57 16.85
C ALA A 249 2.89 13.29 16.65
N VAL A 250 1.95 12.69 15.91
CA VAL A 250 0.63 13.28 15.63
C VAL A 250 -0.48 12.42 16.22
N SER A 251 -1.43 13.06 16.91
CA SER A 251 -2.59 12.42 17.51
C SER A 251 -3.59 11.90 16.47
N THR A 252 -4.45 10.97 16.86
CA THR A 252 -5.52 10.46 15.98
C THR A 252 -6.46 11.58 15.55
N GLU A 253 -6.80 12.49 16.46
CA GLU A 253 -7.71 13.62 16.23
C GLU A 253 -7.15 14.58 15.17
N GLN A 254 -5.85 14.86 15.22
CA GLN A 254 -5.16 15.70 14.24
C GLN A 254 -5.12 15.00 12.87
N LEU A 255 -4.82 13.71 12.82
CA LEU A 255 -4.86 12.93 11.58
C LEU A 255 -6.27 12.87 10.98
N LEU A 256 -7.31 12.74 11.81
CA LEU A 256 -8.72 12.82 11.40
C LEU A 256 -9.05 14.19 10.81
N GLN A 257 -8.55 15.29 11.39
CA GLN A 257 -8.76 16.63 10.85
C GLN A 257 -8.08 16.81 9.49
N LEU A 258 -6.84 16.33 9.32
CA LEU A 258 -6.15 16.37 8.03
C LEU A 258 -6.87 15.50 6.99
N ALA A 259 -7.25 14.27 7.33
CA ALA A 259 -7.91 13.37 6.38
C ALA A 259 -9.28 13.88 5.91
N LYS A 260 -10.01 14.61 6.77
CA LYS A 260 -11.29 15.27 6.43
C LYS A 260 -11.15 16.53 5.58
N ASP A 261 -9.94 17.05 5.41
CA ASP A 261 -9.75 18.31 4.70
C ASP A 261 -10.17 18.18 3.22
N PRO A 262 -11.19 18.93 2.76
CA PRO A 262 -11.69 18.81 1.39
C PRO A 262 -10.68 19.29 0.35
N LYS A 263 -9.70 20.12 0.73
CA LYS A 263 -8.67 20.63 -0.18
C LYS A 263 -7.56 19.61 -0.44
N LEU A 264 -7.50 18.52 0.31
CA LEU A 264 -6.65 17.37 0.02
C LEU A 264 -7.33 16.50 -1.03
N SER A 265 -7.36 16.99 -2.27
CA SER A 265 -7.96 16.33 -3.43
C SER A 265 -7.03 16.48 -4.63
N LEU A 266 -7.20 15.61 -5.63
CA LEU A 266 -6.49 15.70 -6.91
C LEU A 266 -7.32 16.40 -8.01
N TRP A 267 -8.55 16.83 -7.69
CA TRP A 267 -9.46 17.65 -8.50
C TRP A 267 -10.33 18.55 -7.61
#